data_AF-A0A2L2WVE0-F1
#
_entry.id   AF-A0A2L2WVE0-F1
#
_cell.length_a   1.000
_cell.length_b   1.000
_cell.length_c   1.000
_cell.angle_alpha   90.00
_cell.angle_beta   90.00
_cell.angle_gamma   90.00
#
_symmetry.space_group_name_H-M   'P 1'
#
loop_
_entity.id
_entity.type
_entity.pdbx_description
1 polymer ?
#
loop_
_entity_poly.entity_id
_entity_poly.type
_entity_poly.pdbx_seq_one_letter_code
_entity_poly.pdbx_strand_id
1 'polypeptide(L)' 'MSHPPPIHIGQLIRQELRRQGRSVTWFAGQLCYTRTHIYKIFERDSIDTQLLRRVSHILNRNFFNDLSAECAERL' A
#
# COMPACT_ATOMS: atom_id res chain seq x y z
N MET A 1 26.93 -6.12 6.37
CA MET A 1 25.72 -6.58 5.68
C MET A 1 24.79 -5.39 5.59
N SER A 2 24.41 -4.96 4.39
CA SER A 2 23.50 -3.82 4.22
C SER A 2 22.07 -4.33 4.34
N HIS A 3 21.32 -3.87 5.34
CA HIS A 3 19.91 -4.21 5.45
C HIS A 3 19.13 -3.59 4.28
N PRO A 4 18.10 -4.26 3.74
CA PRO A 4 17.24 -3.66 2.73
C PRO A 4 16.58 -2.39 3.29
N PRO A 5 16.35 -1.37 2.44
CA PRO A 5 15.69 -0.14 2.87
C PRO A 5 14.29 -0.45 3.42
N PRO A 6 13.79 0.34 4.40
CA PRO A 6 12.45 0.17 4.93
C PRO A 6 11.38 0.19 3.82
N ILE A 7 10.38 -0.67 3.96
CA ILE A 7 9.20 -0.76 3.12
C ILE A 7 8.40 0.52 3.28
N HIS A 8 8.14 1.15 2.13
CA HIS A 8 7.21 2.25 2.03
C HIS A 8 5.85 1.74 1.53
N ILE A 9 4.88 1.58 2.43
CA ILE A 9 3.60 0.93 2.11
C ILE A 9 2.82 1.67 1.02
N GLY A 10 2.84 3.01 1.04
CA GLY A 10 2.21 3.83 0.02
C GLY A 10 2.73 3.55 -1.40
N GLN A 11 4.04 3.37 -1.57
CA GLN A 11 4.63 3.04 -2.86
C GLN A 11 4.30 1.60 -3.28
N LEU A 12 4.30 0.63 -2.36
CA LEU A 12 3.87 -0.74 -2.66
C LEU A 12 2.43 -0.79 -3.17
N ILE A 13 1.52 -0.07 -2.53
CA ILE A 13 0.12 0.04 -2.97
C ILE A 13 0.06 0.65 -4.37
N ARG A 14 0.83 1.71 -4.63
CA ARG A 14 0.90 2.37 -5.94
C ARG A 14 1.42 1.42 -7.03
N GLN A 15 2.45 0.65 -6.73
CA GLN A 15 3.03 -0.33 -7.64
C GLN A 15 2.03 -1.44 -7.95
N GLU A 16 1.35 -1.98 -6.94
CA GLU A 16 0.34 -3.02 -7.13
C GLU A 16 -0.84 -2.50 -7.97
N LEU A 17 -1.33 -1.29 -7.71
CA LEU A 17 -2.39 -0.68 -8.50
C LEU A 17 -1.99 -0.56 -9.99
N ARG A 18 -0.74 -0.14 -10.25
CA ARG A 18 -0.16 -0.08 -11.61
C ARG A 18 -0.01 -1.46 -12.24
N ARG A 19 0.45 -2.46 -11.47
CA ARG A 19 0.61 -3.85 -11.91
C ARG A 19 -0.73 -4.44 -12.38
N GLN A 20 -1.83 -4.05 -11.74
CA GLN A 20 -3.19 -4.44 -12.12
C GLN A 20 -3.77 -3.62 -13.29
N GLY A 21 -3.05 -2.62 -13.81
CA GLY A 21 -3.53 -1.74 -14.87
C GLY A 21 -4.69 -0.83 -14.44
N ARG A 22 -4.90 -0.64 -13.14
CA ARG A 22 -6.04 0.13 -12.60
C ARG A 22 -5.67 1.60 -12.43
N SER A 23 -6.64 2.48 -12.67
CA SER A 23 -6.43 3.93 -12.57
C SER A 23 -6.58 4.43 -11.12
N VAL A 24 -5.95 5.58 -10.83
CA VAL A 24 -6.11 6.28 -9.55
C VAL A 24 -7.57 6.68 -9.32
N THR A 25 -8.29 7.07 -10.38
CA THR A 25 -9.72 7.40 -10.30
C THR A 25 -10.56 6.19 -9.91
N TRP A 26 -10.29 5.02 -10.50
CA TRP A 26 -10.95 3.77 -10.13
C TRP A 26 -10.72 3.46 -8.65
N PHE A 27 -9.47 3.57 -8.20
CA PHE A 27 -9.11 3.26 -6.82
C PHE A 27 -9.72 4.23 -5.80
N ALA A 28 -9.74 5.52 -6.14
CA ALA A 28 -10.43 6.55 -5.37
C ALA A 28 -11.91 6.22 -5.18
N GLY A 29 -12.59 5.78 -6.25
CA GLY A 29 -13.98 5.33 -6.20
C GLY A 29 -14.21 4.14 -5.27
N GLN A 30 -13.35 3.12 -5.31
CA GLN A 30 -13.45 1.95 -4.43
C GLN A 30 -13.28 2.29 -2.94
N LEU A 31 -12.46 3.31 -2.63
CA LEU A 31 -12.21 3.76 -1.26
C LEU A 31 -13.19 4.84 -0.79
N CYS A 32 -14.05 5.35 -1.68
CA CYS A 32 -14.87 6.56 -1.47
C CYS A 32 -14.02 7.80 -1.13
N TYR A 33 -12.82 7.90 -1.71
CA TYR A 33 -11.85 8.97 -1.48
C TYR A 33 -11.69 9.86 -2.70
N THR A 34 -11.07 11.04 -2.52
CA THR A 34 -10.66 11.89 -3.64
C THR A 34 -9.32 11.43 -4.21
N ARG A 35 -9.01 11.80 -5.46
CA ARG A 35 -7.69 11.53 -6.08
C ARG A 35 -6.55 12.10 -5.25
N THR A 36 -6.73 13.27 -4.65
CA THR A 36 -5.75 13.91 -3.76
C THR A 36 -5.48 13.07 -2.52
N HIS A 37 -6.52 12.50 -1.89
CA HIS A 37 -6.31 11.57 -0.77
C HIS A 37 -5.55 10.31 -1.19
N ILE A 38 -5.81 9.78 -2.39
CA ILE A 38 -5.05 8.63 -2.90
C ILE A 38 -3.57 8.97 -3.08
N TYR A 39 -3.23 10.14 -3.64
CA TYR A 39 -1.82 10.55 -3.73
C TYR A 39 -1.18 10.72 -2.36
N LYS A 40 -1.89 11.29 -1.38
CA LYS A 40 -1.42 11.36 0.00
C LYS A 40 -1.14 9.96 0.58
N ILE A 41 -1.98 8.95 0.29
CA ILE A 41 -1.72 7.56 0.72
C ILE A 41 -0.40 7.04 0.12
N PHE A 42 -0.14 7.33 -1.16
CA PHE A 42 1.09 6.89 -1.82
C PHE A 42 2.36 7.51 -1.24
N GLU A 43 2.26 8.69 -0.60
CA GLU A 43 3.37 9.39 0.06
C GLU A 43 3.60 8.94 1.51
N ARG A 44 2.78 8.02 2.04
CA ARG A 44 2.93 7.54 3.42
C ARG A 44 3.77 6.27 3.49
N ASP A 45 4.83 6.30 4.30
CA ASP A 45 5.62 5.13 4.65
C ASP A 45 4.78 4.06 5.35
N SER A 46 3.85 4.49 6.20
CA SER A 46 2.91 3.65 6.95
C SER A 46 1.49 4.21 6.93
N ILE A 47 0.50 3.32 7.05
CA ILE A 47 -0.92 3.66 7.15
C ILE A 47 -1.55 2.85 8.28
N ASP A 48 -2.69 3.29 8.79
CA ASP A 48 -3.41 2.53 9.81
C ASP A 48 -3.91 1.18 9.28
N THR A 49 -4.10 0.23 10.20
CA THR A 49 -4.46 -1.16 9.87
C THR A 49 -5.84 -1.27 9.23
N GLN A 50 -6.77 -0.35 9.52
CA GLN A 50 -8.10 -0.35 8.91
C GLN A 50 -8.00 0.05 7.44
N LEU A 51 -7.25 1.09 7.11
CA LEU A 51 -7.00 1.48 5.72
C LEU A 51 -6.22 0.40 4.98
N LEU A 52 -5.17 -0.17 5.59
CA LEU A 52 -4.39 -1.25 4.99
C LEU A 52 -5.26 -2.47 4.65
N ARG A 53 -6.19 -2.86 5.53
CA ARG A 53 -7.14 -3.94 5.29
C ARG A 53 -8.07 -3.64 4.12
N ARG A 54 -8.62 -2.41 4.04
CA ARG A 54 -9.49 -2.01 2.93
C ARG A 54 -8.75 -2.03 1.59
N VAL A 55 -7.54 -1.48 1.56
CA VAL A 55 -6.69 -1.49 0.37
C VAL A 55 -6.32 -2.91 -0.04
N SER A 56 -5.95 -3.76 0.92
CA SER A 56 -5.63 -5.17 0.70
C SER A 56 -6.80 -5.92 0.05
N HIS A 57 -8.02 -5.66 0.53
CA HIS A 57 -9.23 -6.26 -0.03
C HIS A 57 -9.52 -5.76 -1.46
N ILE A 58 -9.48 -4.44 -1.69
CA ILE A 58 -9.78 -3.83 -3.01
C ILE A 58 -8.78 -4.30 -4.08
N LEU A 59 -7.51 -4.42 -3.71
CA LEU A 59 -6.45 -4.88 -4.60
C LEU A 59 -6.25 -6.39 -4.57
N ASN A 60 -6.99 -7.14 -3.75
CA ASN A 60 -6.83 -8.58 -3.58
C ASN A 60 -5.36 -9.02 -3.38
N ARG A 61 -4.61 -8.27 -2.55
CA ARG A 61 -3.21 -8.53 -2.19
C ARG A 61 -3.04 -8.34 -0.69
N ASN A 62 -2.38 -9.27 -0.03
CA ASN A 62 -2.13 -9.18 1.39
C ASN A 62 -0.89 -8.31 1.68
N PHE A 63 -1.09 -7.01 1.93
CA PHE A 63 0.00 -6.09 2.26
C PHE A 63 0.54 -6.26 3.69
N PHE A 64 -0.15 -7.00 4.57
CA PHE A 64 0.36 -7.31 5.91
C PHE A 64 1.56 -8.25 5.84
N ASN A 65 1.61 -9.13 4.83
CA ASN A 65 2.72 -10.06 4.64
C ASN A 65 4.03 -9.31 4.38
N ASP A 66 4.00 -8.23 3.59
CA ASP A 66 5.18 -7.40 3.33
C ASP A 66 5.72 -6.80 4.64
N LEU A 67 4.83 -6.23 5.46
CA LEU A 67 5.20 -5.65 6.75
C LEU A 67 5.74 -6.70 7.74
N SER A 68 5.13 -7.89 7.77
CA SER A 68 5.61 -8.97 8.64
C SER A 68 6.97 -9.51 8.20
N ALA A 69 7.24 -9.55 6.89
CA ALA A 69 8.51 -10.02 6.34
C ALA A 69 9.64 -9.07 6.73
N GLU A 70 9.46 -7.75 6.56
CA GLU A 70 10.44 -6.76 7.03
C GLU A 70 10.74 -6.90 8.52
N CYS A 71 9.69 -7.10 9.34
CA CYS A 71 9.86 -7.27 10.78
C CYS A 71 10.71 -8.51 11.09
N ALA A 72 10.45 -9.64 10.41
CA ALA A 72 11.18 -10.88 10.59
C ALA A 72 12.65 -10.79 10.13
N GLU A 73 12.96 -10.02 9.08
CA GLU A 73 14.34 -9.82 8.60
C GLU A 73 15.18 -8.88 9.47
N ARG A 74 14.53 -8.14 10.37
CA ARG A 74 15.18 -7.19 11.30
C ARG A 74 15.37 -7.75 12.72
N LEU A 75 14.82 -8.92 13.01
CA LEU A 75 15.00 -9.67 14.25
C LEU A 75 16.19 -10.63 14.11
#